data_AF-A0A7V0IGJ6-F1
#
_entry.id   AF-A0A7V0IGJ6-F1
#
_cell.length_a   1.000
_cell.length_b   1.000
_cell.length_c   1.000
_cell.angle_alpha   90.00
_cell.angle_beta   90.00
_cell.angle_gamma   90.00
#
_symmetry.space_group_name_H-M   'P 1'
#
loop_
_entity.id
_entity.type
_entity.pdbx_description
1 polymer ?
#
loop_
_entity_poly.entity_id
_entity_poly.type
_entity_poly.pdbx_seq_one_letter_code
_entity_poly.pdbx_strand_id
1 'polypeptide(L)' 'KPAKININAADVEQLMKIPGIGRTLATLIVNQRRRHVKFTSFGQLLNVKGIGRKKLAKIKKMATL' A
#
# COMPACT_ATOMS: atom_id res chain seq x y z
N LYS A 1 0.99 19.50 -5.98
CA LYS A 1 0.14 18.34 -5.61
C LYS A 1 1.06 17.21 -5.17
N PRO A 2 0.90 16.61 -3.97
CA PRO A 2 1.77 15.50 -3.60
C PRO A 2 1.59 14.37 -4.62
N ALA A 3 2.71 13.90 -5.18
CA ALA A 3 2.71 12.82 -6.15
C ALA A 3 2.08 11.58 -5.52
N LYS A 4 1.04 11.02 -6.16
CA LYS A 4 0.39 9.82 -5.64
C LYS A 4 1.36 8.64 -5.78
N ILE A 5 1.49 7.86 -4.72
CA ILE A 5 2.41 6.71 -4.66
C ILE A 5 1.71 5.53 -5.35
N ASN A 6 2.30 4.97 -6.41
CA ASN A 6 1.71 3.81 -7.08
C ASN A 6 2.01 2.54 -6.25
N ILE A 7 1.02 1.86 -5.69
CA ILE A 7 1.20 0.66 -4.84
C ILE A 7 1.89 -0.49 -5.59
N ASN A 8 1.62 -0.64 -6.89
CA ASN A 8 2.20 -1.71 -7.70
C ASN A 8 3.64 -1.43 -8.12
N ALA A 9 4.04 -0.16 -8.22
CA ALA A 9 5.40 0.24 -8.57
C ALA A 9 6.25 0.74 -7.40
N ALA A 10 5.62 1.11 -6.27
CA ALA A 10 6.30 1.80 -5.19
C ALA A 10 7.24 0.91 -4.40
N ASP A 11 8.34 1.48 -3.96
CA ASP A 11 9.27 0.82 -3.04
C ASP A 11 8.81 0.89 -1.59
N VAL A 12 9.44 0.07 -0.75
CA VAL A 12 9.16 0.01 0.69
C VAL A 12 9.23 1.40 1.32
N GLU A 13 10.24 2.19 0.98
CA GLU A 13 10.41 3.55 1.49
C GLU A 13 9.32 4.52 1.03
N GLN A 14 8.88 4.40 -0.22
CA GLN A 14 7.79 5.22 -0.74
C GLN A 14 6.47 4.86 -0.04
N LEU A 15 6.19 3.57 0.14
CA LEU A 15 5.02 3.11 0.89
C LEU A 15 5.06 3.60 2.34
N MET A 16 6.23 3.65 2.98
CA MET A 16 6.42 4.20 4.33
C MET A 16 6.14 5.70 4.44
N LYS A 17 6.18 6.46 3.33
CA LYS A 17 5.74 7.88 3.34
C LYS A 17 4.23 8.01 3.59
N ILE A 18 3.47 6.92 3.45
CA ILE A 18 2.03 6.95 3.71
C ILE A 18 1.79 6.82 5.22
N PRO A 19 1.13 7.80 5.85
CA PRO A 19 0.90 7.79 7.29
C PRO A 19 0.06 6.59 7.72
N GLY A 20 0.65 5.72 8.54
CA GLY A 20 0.06 4.46 9.00
C GLY A 20 0.59 3.20 8.30
N ILE A 21 1.46 3.35 7.28
CA ILE A 21 2.28 2.26 6.75
C ILE A 21 3.67 2.36 7.38
N GLY A 22 4.02 1.36 8.20
CA GLY A 22 5.40 1.18 8.66
C GLY A 22 6.17 0.23 7.76
N ARG A 23 7.47 0.03 8.05
CA ARG A 23 8.36 -0.87 7.31
C ARG A 23 7.77 -2.26 7.11
N THR A 24 7.24 -2.88 8.17
CA THR A 24 6.63 -4.21 8.12
C THR A 24 5.47 -4.28 7.12
N LEU A 25 4.59 -3.28 7.13
CA LEU A 25 3.45 -3.22 6.21
C LEU A 25 3.88 -2.97 4.78
N ALA A 26 4.84 -2.07 4.57
CA ALA A 26 5.40 -1.80 3.26
C ALA A 26 6.04 -3.05 2.66
N THR A 27 6.84 -3.79 3.44
CA THR A 27 7.42 -5.08 3.02
C THR A 27 6.33 -6.11 2.73
N LEU A 28 5.28 -6.19 3.56
CA LEU A 28 4.15 -7.08 3.30
C LEU A 28 3.44 -6.75 1.99
N ILE A 29 3.19 -5.48 1.67
CA ILE A 29 2.59 -5.06 0.39
C ILE A 29 3.47 -5.49 -0.78
N VAL A 30 4.78 -5.25 -0.70
CA VAL A 30 5.74 -5.63 -1.74
C VAL A 30 5.80 -7.15 -1.91
N ASN A 31 5.78 -7.91 -0.82
CA ASN A 31 5.71 -9.37 -0.87
C ASN A 31 4.36 -9.85 -1.42
N GLN A 32 3.26 -9.18 -1.08
CA GLN A 32 1.93 -9.55 -1.54
C GLN A 32 1.80 -9.36 -3.05
N ARG A 33 2.29 -8.26 -3.63
CA ARG A 33 2.31 -8.07 -5.09
C ARG A 33 3.30 -8.98 -5.83
N ARG A 34 4.26 -9.58 -5.12
CA ARG A 34 5.15 -10.61 -5.68
C ARG A 34 4.47 -11.97 -5.69
N ARG A 35 3.65 -12.27 -4.67
CA ARG A 35 2.93 -13.54 -4.53
C ARG A 35 1.60 -13.57 -5.28
N HIS A 36 0.88 -12.46 -5.29
CA HIS A 36 -0.34 -12.26 -6.06
C HIS A 36 -0.04 -11.40 -7.27
N VAL A 37 -0.81 -11.60 -8.35
CA VAL A 37 -0.92 -10.60 -9.42
C VAL A 37 -1.17 -9.22 -8.80
N LYS A 38 -0.54 -8.18 -9.38
CA LYS A 38 -0.61 -6.76 -9.00
C LYS A 38 -1.97 -6.37 -8.40
N PHE A 39 -1.96 -5.46 -7.42
CA PHE A 39 -3.17 -4.95 -6.80
C PHE A 39 -4.09 -4.30 -7.84
N THR A 40 -5.25 -4.89 -8.09
CA THR A 40 -6.25 -4.35 -9.04
C THR A 40 -7.29 -3.47 -8.35
N SER A 41 -7.39 -3.56 -7.03
CA SER A 41 -8.25 -2.71 -6.21
C SER A 41 -7.60 -2.43 -4.86
N PHE A 42 -7.87 -1.25 -4.32
CA PHE A 42 -7.51 -0.91 -2.95
C PHE A 42 -8.11 -1.90 -1.94
N GLY A 43 -9.24 -2.54 -2.24
CA GLY A 43 -9.82 -3.56 -1.36
C GLY A 43 -8.87 -4.71 -1.05
N GLN A 44 -7.99 -5.08 -1.99
CA GLN A 44 -7.00 -6.15 -1.78
C GLN A 44 -5.93 -5.79 -0.76
N LEU A 45 -5.68 -4.50 -0.50
CA LEU A 45 -4.81 -4.08 0.59
C LEU A 45 -5.39 -4.48 1.95
N LEU A 46 -6.71 -4.65 2.11
CA LEU A 46 -7.31 -5.15 3.36
C LEU A 46 -6.94 -6.62 3.64
N ASN A 47 -6.55 -7.38 2.61
CA ASN A 47 -6.06 -8.75 2.80
C ASN A 47 -4.65 -8.77 3.41
N VAL A 48 -3.94 -7.63 3.39
CA VAL A 48 -2.63 -7.51 4.03
C VAL A 48 -2.83 -7.35 5.53
N LYS A 49 -2.34 -8.32 6.30
CA LYS A 49 -2.42 -8.32 7.77
C LYS A 49 -1.84 -7.01 8.34
N GLY A 50 -2.68 -6.25 9.04
CA GLY A 50 -2.31 -4.96 9.64
C GLY A 50 -2.76 -3.71 8.86
N ILE A 51 -3.35 -3.88 7.67
CA ILE A 51 -4.06 -2.80 6.95
C ILE A 51 -5.55 -2.86 7.32
N GLY A 52 -5.97 -1.96 8.20
CA GLY A 52 -7.38 -1.73 8.50
C GLY A 52 -8.00 -0.65 7.61
N ARG A 53 -9.33 -0.50 7.70
CA ARG A 53 -10.11 0.52 6.97
C ARG A 53 -9.57 1.95 7.15
N LYS A 54 -9.11 2.30 8.36
CA LYS A 54 -8.51 3.61 8.66
C LYS A 54 -7.23 3.87 7.84
N LYS A 55 -6.34 2.88 7.75
CA LYS A 55 -5.11 2.98 6.96
C LYS A 55 -5.42 3.00 5.48
N LEU A 56 -6.36 2.15 5.04
CA LEU A 56 -6.80 2.10 3.65
C LEU A 56 -7.31 3.45 3.15
N ALA A 57 -8.09 4.17 3.96
CA ALA A 57 -8.59 5.49 3.61
C ALA A 57 -7.45 6.51 3.37
N LYS A 58 -6.40 6.47 4.21
CA LYS A 58 -5.20 7.31 4.03
C LYS A 58 -4.42 6.93 2.78
N ILE A 59 -4.25 5.62 2.54
CA ILE A 59 -3.61 5.09 1.34
C ILE A 59 -4.38 5.55 0.10
N LYS A 60 -5.70 5.39 0.04
CA LYS A 60 -6.52 5.84 -1.10
C LYS A 60 -6.37 7.33 -1.42
N LYS A 61 -6.12 8.18 -0.42
CA LYS A 61 -5.89 9.62 -0.65
C LYS A 61 -4.52 9.92 -1.25
N MET A 62 -3.50 9.11 -0.93
CA MET A 62 -2.11 9.38 -1.28
C MET A 62 -1.51 8.40 -2.28
N ALA A 63 -2.24 7.35 -2.65
CA ALA A 63 -1.75 6.26 -3.48
C ALA A 63 -2.65 5.97 -4.68
N THR A 64 -2.07 5.27 -5.65
CA THR A 64 -2.70 4.78 -6.89
C THR A 64 -2.34 3.31 -7.07
N LEU A 65 -3.04 2.61 -7.95
CA LEU A 65 -2.72 1.24 -8.34
C LEU A 65 -1.84 1.26 -9.59
#